data_AF-A0A3M1WPG7-F1
#
_entry.id   AF-A0A3M1WPG7-F1
#
_cell.length_a   1.000
_cell.length_b   1.000
_cell.length_c   1.000
_cell.angle_alpha   90.00
_cell.angle_beta   90.00
_cell.angle_gamma   90.00
#
_symmetry.space_group_name_H-M   'P 1'
#
loop_
_entity.id
_entity.type
_entity.pdbx_description
1 polymer ?
#
loop_
_entity_poly.entity_id
_entity_poly.type
_entity_poly.pdbx_seq_one_letter_code
_entity_poly.pdbx_strand_id
1 'polypeptide(L)'
;MSLDFHTAKMLAALPYRQSFYHTGGWKNAPPPADGSRFQVFLNQHFTRLELDAAASFAAQLEDMQKRRDRSILPPGRPRRIGHVSWWDADYPLPLRTIFDPPPVLFYALYGDRFPNQNSVYEAIVGTRRPHRVCQQAVQAWVGQLSEQSAPKGELWIVSGFAKGVDRLAHEAALDRGLGSIAVLGSGLGKAGPRSNLDLLGLAAQKDAPLL
;
A
#
# COMPACT_ATOMS: atom_id res chain seq x y z
N MET A 1 10.75 24.85 -11.05
CA MET A 1 10.93 23.39 -11.24
C MET A 1 10.60 22.73 -9.92
N SER A 2 9.44 22.05 -9.82
CA SER A 2 8.89 21.64 -8.53
C SER A 2 9.68 20.48 -7.91
N LEU A 3 9.58 20.38 -6.58
CA LEU A 3 10.12 19.30 -5.75
C LEU A 3 9.73 17.89 -6.22
N ASP A 4 8.72 17.80 -7.10
CA ASP A 4 8.32 16.59 -7.83
C ASP A 4 9.45 16.00 -8.70
N PHE A 5 10.47 16.79 -9.10
CA PHE A 5 11.69 16.26 -9.75
C PHE A 5 12.60 15.48 -8.79
N HIS A 6 12.55 15.75 -7.48
CA HIS A 6 13.41 15.07 -6.50
C HIS A 6 12.84 13.73 -6.03
N THR A 7 11.51 13.58 -5.91
CA THR A 7 10.87 12.26 -5.71
C THR A 7 11.01 11.40 -6.98
N ALA A 8 10.93 12.02 -8.16
CA ALA A 8 11.30 11.38 -9.42
C ALA A 8 12.79 10.98 -9.48
N LYS A 9 13.70 11.73 -8.83
CA LYS A 9 15.13 11.37 -8.65
C LYS A 9 15.36 10.27 -7.61
N MET A 10 14.42 10.09 -6.69
CA MET A 10 14.40 9.08 -5.64
C MET A 10 14.07 7.70 -6.21
N LEU A 11 13.01 7.67 -7.02
CA LEU A 11 12.76 6.59 -7.98
C LEU A 11 13.77 6.58 -9.13
N ALA A 12 14.64 7.59 -9.27
CA ALA A 12 15.82 7.59 -10.16
C ALA A 12 17.14 7.17 -9.47
N ALA A 13 17.10 6.72 -8.21
CA ALA A 13 18.22 6.03 -7.54
C ALA A 13 18.03 4.49 -7.43
N LEU A 14 16.80 3.98 -7.50
CA LEU A 14 16.50 2.58 -7.87
C LEU A 14 16.87 2.17 -9.32
N PRO A 15 16.95 3.09 -10.30
CA PRO A 15 17.39 2.86 -11.65
C PRO A 15 18.67 3.65 -11.95
N TYR A 16 19.80 3.03 -11.63
CA TYR A 16 20.89 3.05 -12.61
C TYR A 16 20.64 2.05 -13.77
N ARG A 17 19.38 1.59 -13.89
CA ARG A 17 18.97 0.44 -14.70
C ARG A 17 17.52 0.55 -15.20
N GLN A 18 16.99 1.74 -15.50
CA GLN A 18 15.71 1.87 -16.23
C GLN A 18 15.74 1.08 -17.55
N SER A 19 16.90 1.04 -18.20
CA SER A 19 17.17 0.18 -19.35
C SER A 19 16.84 -1.29 -19.08
N PHE A 20 17.06 -1.81 -17.86
CA PHE A 20 16.83 -3.21 -17.55
C PHE A 20 15.37 -3.59 -17.69
N TYR A 21 14.45 -2.79 -17.17
CA TYR A 21 13.02 -3.05 -17.31
C TYR A 21 12.53 -2.83 -18.77
N HIS A 22 13.14 -1.90 -19.51
CA HIS A 22 12.85 -1.70 -20.94
C HIS A 22 13.38 -2.82 -21.85
N THR A 23 14.48 -3.47 -21.48
CA THR A 23 15.04 -4.63 -22.20
C THR A 23 14.55 -5.96 -21.61
N GLY A 24 13.32 -6.02 -21.09
CA GLY A 24 12.65 -7.25 -20.63
C GLY A 24 12.74 -7.54 -19.12
N GLY A 25 13.57 -6.83 -18.36
CA GLY A 25 13.62 -6.87 -16.89
C GLY A 25 13.93 -8.25 -16.32
N TRP A 26 13.33 -8.57 -15.19
CA TRP A 26 13.41 -9.88 -14.54
C TRP A 26 12.87 -11.02 -15.43
N LYS A 27 12.10 -10.72 -16.49
CA LYS A 27 11.63 -11.70 -17.48
C LYS A 27 12.76 -12.25 -18.34
N ASN A 28 13.92 -11.59 -18.35
CA ASN A 28 15.13 -12.07 -19.01
C ASN A 28 16.15 -12.67 -18.02
N ALA A 29 15.88 -12.63 -16.71
CA ALA A 29 16.70 -13.37 -15.75
C ALA A 29 16.60 -14.88 -16.02
N PRO A 30 17.60 -15.70 -15.69
CA PRO A 30 17.50 -17.15 -15.87
C PRO A 30 16.30 -17.71 -15.08
N PRO A 31 15.48 -18.62 -15.64
CA PRO A 31 14.41 -19.26 -14.88
C PRO A 31 15.02 -20.16 -13.79
N PRO A 32 14.73 -19.95 -12.50
CA PRO A 32 15.15 -20.85 -11.46
C PRO A 32 14.24 -22.09 -11.41
N ALA A 33 14.77 -23.18 -10.85
CA ALA A 33 14.05 -24.45 -10.73
C ALA A 33 12.76 -24.35 -9.88
N ASP A 34 12.66 -23.35 -9.02
CA ASP A 34 11.56 -23.13 -8.07
C ASP A 34 10.62 -21.97 -8.46
N GLY A 35 10.82 -21.35 -9.64
CA GLY A 35 9.98 -20.24 -10.11
C GLY A 35 10.28 -18.87 -9.47
N SER A 36 11.27 -18.74 -8.59
CA SER A 36 11.72 -17.50 -7.94
C SER A 36 12.42 -16.48 -8.87
N ARG A 37 12.04 -16.40 -10.16
CA ARG A 37 12.77 -15.65 -11.21
C ARG A 37 12.98 -14.17 -10.86
N PHE A 38 11.97 -13.55 -10.25
CA PHE A 38 12.06 -12.18 -9.76
C PHE A 38 13.07 -12.03 -8.61
N GLN A 39 13.11 -12.99 -7.68
CA GLN A 39 14.09 -13.01 -6.60
C GLN A 39 15.52 -13.15 -7.14
N VAL A 40 15.72 -14.04 -8.12
CA VAL A 40 17.01 -14.20 -8.82
C VAL A 40 17.43 -12.88 -9.45
N PHE A 41 16.53 -12.22 -10.18
CA PHE A 41 16.79 -10.90 -10.77
C PHE A 41 17.17 -9.86 -9.71
N LEU A 42 16.40 -9.77 -8.62
CA LEU A 42 16.69 -8.82 -7.55
C LEU A 42 18.08 -9.07 -6.97
N ASN A 43 18.40 -10.31 -6.59
CA ASN A 43 19.70 -10.67 -6.02
C ASN A 43 20.87 -10.45 -6.99
N GLN A 44 20.65 -10.50 -8.30
CA GLN A 44 21.68 -10.25 -9.32
C GLN A 44 21.98 -8.76 -9.54
N HIS A 45 21.04 -7.88 -9.22
CA HIS A 45 21.13 -6.47 -9.58
C HIS A 45 21.07 -5.51 -8.40
N PHE A 46 20.61 -5.98 -7.25
CA PHE A 46 20.41 -5.19 -6.06
C PHE A 46 20.73 -6.01 -4.82
N THR A 47 21.38 -5.38 -3.86
CA THR A 47 21.44 -5.88 -2.48
C THR A 47 20.24 -5.34 -1.69
N ARG A 48 19.81 -6.07 -0.67
CA ARG A 48 18.78 -5.60 0.27
C ARG A 48 19.17 -4.25 0.89
N LEU A 49 20.43 -4.08 1.27
CA LEU A 49 20.93 -2.85 1.87
C LEU A 49 20.77 -1.64 0.94
N GLU A 50 21.04 -1.79 -0.35
CA GLU A 50 20.86 -0.70 -1.33
C GLU A 50 19.39 -0.27 -1.45
N LEU A 51 18.47 -1.24 -1.47
CA LEU A 51 17.04 -0.96 -1.59
C LEU A 51 16.48 -0.36 -0.31
N ASP A 52 16.88 -0.86 0.86
CA ASP A 52 16.47 -0.33 2.16
C ASP A 52 17.03 1.07 2.40
N ALA A 53 18.27 1.34 1.99
CA ALA A 53 18.88 2.67 2.07
C ALA A 53 18.16 3.67 1.15
N ALA A 54 17.87 3.28 -0.09
CA ALA A 54 17.09 4.09 -1.02
C ALA A 54 15.69 4.35 -0.48
N ALA A 55 15.01 3.33 0.05
CA ALA A 55 13.69 3.48 0.63
C ALA A 55 13.69 4.41 1.85
N SER A 56 14.64 4.23 2.77
CA SER A 56 14.79 5.08 3.95
C SER A 56 15.01 6.54 3.57
N PHE A 57 15.88 6.79 2.59
CA PHE A 57 16.14 8.14 2.11
C PHE A 57 14.88 8.74 1.42
N ALA A 58 14.06 7.93 0.75
CA ALA A 58 12.80 8.37 0.14
C ALA A 58 11.84 8.92 1.18
N ALA A 59 11.63 8.12 2.23
CA ALA A 59 10.74 8.44 3.32
C ALA A 59 11.18 9.71 4.05
N GLN A 60 12.49 9.87 4.27
CA GLN A 60 13.06 11.07 4.88
C GLN A 60 12.83 12.32 4.02
N LEU A 61 13.07 12.24 2.71
CA LEU A 61 12.81 13.35 1.81
C LEU A 61 11.33 13.73 1.82
N GLU A 62 10.41 12.77 1.72
CA GLU A 62 8.97 13.05 1.80
C GLU A 62 8.58 13.72 3.12
N ASP A 63 9.10 13.24 4.26
CA ASP A 63 8.81 13.84 5.57
C ASP A 63 9.32 15.28 5.65
N MET A 64 10.53 15.55 5.16
CA MET A 64 11.08 16.91 5.08
C MET A 64 10.21 17.84 4.23
N GLN A 65 9.66 17.35 3.11
CA GLN A 65 8.76 18.12 2.25
C GLN A 65 7.42 18.42 2.95
N LYS A 66 6.83 17.41 3.61
CA LYS A 66 5.60 17.55 4.41
C LYS A 66 5.75 18.53 5.57
N ARG A 67 6.92 18.57 6.23
CA ARG A 67 7.19 19.57 7.28
C ARG A 67 7.21 21.01 6.75
N ARG A 68 7.66 21.19 5.50
CA ARG A 68 7.69 22.49 4.83
C ARG A 68 6.31 22.94 4.35
N ASP A 69 5.48 22.01 3.90
CA ASP A 69 4.11 22.29 3.45
C ASP A 69 3.09 21.66 4.42
N ARG A 70 2.66 22.44 5.42
CA ARG A 70 1.66 21.98 6.39
C ARG A 70 0.26 21.74 5.78
N SER A 71 0.01 22.22 4.56
CA SER A 71 -1.32 22.15 3.93
C SER A 71 -1.62 20.81 3.25
N ILE A 72 -0.61 19.94 3.09
CA ILE A 72 -0.73 18.64 2.40
C ILE A 72 -0.91 17.45 3.35
N LEU A 73 -0.82 17.64 4.67
CA LEU A 73 -1.08 16.56 5.62
C LEU A 73 -2.59 16.37 5.78
N PRO A 74 -3.09 15.15 5.63
CA PRO A 74 -4.46 14.85 5.99
C PRO A 74 -4.65 14.91 7.52
N PRO A 75 -5.89 15.07 8.03
CA PRO A 75 -6.16 15.04 9.45
C PRO A 75 -5.87 13.65 10.02
N GLY A 76 -5.27 13.61 11.21
CA GLY A 76 -4.69 12.40 11.80
C GLY A 76 -3.26 12.20 11.31
N ARG A 77 -2.26 12.29 12.19
CA ARG A 77 -0.89 11.93 11.81
C ARG A 77 -0.80 10.40 11.74
N PRO A 78 -0.17 9.83 10.71
CA PRO A 78 0.15 8.42 10.75
C PRO A 78 1.02 8.15 11.98
N ARG A 79 0.72 7.07 12.68
CA ARG A 79 1.49 6.61 13.84
C ARG A 79 2.87 6.14 13.41
N ARG A 80 2.94 5.53 12.23
CA ARG A 80 4.18 5.04 11.65
C ARG A 80 4.21 5.27 10.14
N ILE A 81 5.33 5.76 9.65
CA ILE A 81 5.67 5.76 8.22
C ILE A 81 6.85 4.81 8.06
N GLY A 82 6.79 3.95 7.05
CA GLY A 82 7.83 2.97 6.83
C GLY A 82 7.85 2.42 5.41
N HIS A 83 8.70 1.43 5.23
CA HIS A 83 8.78 0.64 4.01
C HIS A 83 8.92 -0.85 4.37
N VAL A 84 8.55 -1.71 3.42
CA VAL A 84 8.88 -3.14 3.41
C VAL A 84 9.41 -3.50 2.02
N SER A 85 10.48 -4.26 1.98
CA SER A 85 11.11 -4.78 0.77
C SER A 85 10.63 -6.20 0.48
N TRP A 86 10.83 -6.67 -0.76
CA TRP A 86 10.43 -8.01 -1.18
C TRP A 86 10.98 -9.13 -0.27
N TRP A 87 12.18 -8.96 0.32
CA TRP A 87 12.80 -9.94 1.22
C TRP A 87 12.25 -9.94 2.65
N ASP A 88 11.50 -8.90 3.04
CA ASP A 88 10.98 -8.79 4.41
C ASP A 88 9.81 -9.75 4.63
N ALA A 89 9.79 -10.43 5.78
CA ALA A 89 8.71 -11.35 6.15
C ALA A 89 7.32 -10.68 6.11
N ASP A 90 7.25 -9.38 6.41
CA ASP A 90 6.02 -8.59 6.41
C ASP A 90 5.57 -8.14 5.00
N TYR A 91 6.35 -8.43 3.96
CA TYR A 91 5.94 -8.12 2.59
C TYR A 91 4.76 -9.04 2.17
N PRO A 92 3.63 -8.49 1.67
CA PRO A 92 2.44 -9.28 1.39
C PRO A 92 2.70 -10.42 0.39
N LEU A 93 2.46 -11.66 0.82
CA LEU A 93 2.65 -12.85 -0.02
C LEU A 93 1.91 -12.78 -1.36
N PRO A 94 0.63 -12.32 -1.44
CA PRO A 94 -0.04 -12.20 -2.73
C PRO A 94 0.66 -11.26 -3.71
N LEU A 95 1.34 -10.22 -3.20
CA LEU A 95 2.13 -9.31 -4.03
C LEU A 95 3.49 -9.87 -4.41
N ARG A 96 3.99 -10.95 -3.82
CA ARG A 96 5.23 -11.60 -4.27
C ARG A 96 5.02 -12.44 -5.52
N THR A 97 3.80 -12.91 -5.74
CA THR A 97 3.46 -13.87 -6.79
C THR A 97 2.84 -13.22 -8.02
N ILE A 98 2.53 -11.91 -7.98
CA ILE A 98 2.10 -11.19 -9.17
C ILE A 98 3.21 -11.12 -10.20
N PHE A 99 2.84 -10.78 -11.43
CA PHE A 99 3.77 -10.69 -12.54
C PHE A 99 4.92 -9.73 -12.24
N ASP A 100 4.67 -8.46 -11.89
CA ASP A 100 5.72 -7.47 -11.66
C ASP A 100 5.65 -6.95 -10.22
N PRO A 101 6.17 -7.73 -9.24
CA PRO A 101 6.05 -7.39 -7.84
C PRO A 101 6.89 -6.15 -7.51
N PRO A 102 6.35 -5.16 -6.79
CA PRO A 102 7.10 -3.96 -6.41
C PRO A 102 8.28 -4.35 -5.48
N PRO A 103 9.53 -3.96 -5.78
CA PRO A 103 10.67 -4.32 -4.92
C PRO A 103 10.57 -3.78 -3.50
N VAL A 104 9.93 -2.62 -3.34
CA VAL A 104 9.70 -1.93 -2.07
C VAL A 104 8.29 -1.33 -2.06
N LEU A 105 7.58 -1.48 -0.95
CA LEU A 105 6.32 -0.81 -0.65
C LEU A 105 6.55 0.23 0.43
N PHE A 106 6.04 1.44 0.21
CA PHE A 106 5.96 2.48 1.24
C PHE A 106 4.57 2.50 1.83
N TYR A 107 4.46 2.71 3.14
CA TYR A 107 3.17 2.79 3.82
C TYR A 107 3.14 3.86 4.89
N ALA A 108 1.92 4.30 5.22
CA ALA A 108 1.64 5.18 6.33
C ALA A 108 0.52 4.56 7.18
N LEU A 109 0.88 4.07 8.36
CA LEU A 109 -0.03 3.36 9.24
C LEU A 109 -0.70 4.33 10.23
N TYR A 110 -2.03 4.35 10.25
CA TYR A 110 -2.83 5.22 11.13
C TYR A 110 -3.34 4.52 12.41
N GLY A 111 -3.30 3.19 12.47
CA GLY A 111 -3.57 2.37 13.65
C GLY A 111 -2.32 1.65 14.17
N ASP A 112 -2.47 0.74 15.14
CA ASP A 112 -1.33 0.02 15.72
C ASP A 112 -1.09 -1.38 15.08
N ARG A 113 -2.07 -1.89 14.31
CA ARG A 113 -2.02 -3.21 13.66
C ARG A 113 -1.42 -3.14 12.24
N PHE A 114 -0.60 -4.13 11.89
CA PHE A 114 -0.05 -4.33 10.54
C PHE A 114 -0.40 -5.74 10.05
N PRO A 115 -0.64 -5.96 8.75
CA PRO A 115 -0.93 -7.29 8.24
C PRO A 115 0.21 -8.27 8.54
N ASN A 116 -0.13 -9.52 8.86
CA ASN A 116 0.84 -10.59 9.11
C ASN A 116 0.63 -11.75 8.12
N GLN A 117 1.44 -12.80 8.26
CA GLN A 117 1.42 -13.97 7.38
C GLN A 117 0.07 -14.73 7.33
N ASN A 118 -0.77 -14.60 8.35
CA ASN A 118 -2.10 -15.21 8.41
C ASN A 118 -3.21 -14.23 7.97
N SER A 119 -2.86 -13.01 7.56
CA SER A 119 -3.85 -12.03 7.11
C SER A 119 -4.49 -12.47 5.80
N VAL A 120 -5.81 -12.32 5.73
CA VAL A 120 -6.63 -12.58 4.55
C VAL A 120 -6.96 -11.23 3.92
N TYR A 121 -6.77 -11.11 2.61
CA TYR A 121 -7.00 -9.87 1.89
C TYR A 121 -8.20 -10.01 0.97
N GLU A 122 -9.14 -9.07 1.05
CA GLU A 122 -10.27 -8.98 0.14
C GLU A 122 -10.23 -7.62 -0.57
N ALA A 123 -10.10 -7.65 -1.90
CA ALA A 123 -10.12 -6.44 -2.70
C ALA A 123 -11.57 -6.07 -3.07
N ILE A 124 -11.99 -4.85 -2.70
CA ILE A 124 -13.31 -4.31 -3.07
C ILE A 124 -13.10 -3.06 -3.91
N VAL A 125 -13.50 -3.11 -5.17
CA VAL A 125 -13.35 -2.02 -6.15
C VAL A 125 -14.66 -1.77 -6.87
N GLY A 126 -14.87 -0.56 -7.39
CA GLY A 126 -16.06 -0.28 -8.18
C GLY A 126 -16.24 1.18 -8.58
N THR A 127 -17.50 1.54 -8.84
CA THR A 127 -17.86 2.87 -9.36
C THR A 127 -17.54 4.00 -8.38
N ARG A 128 -17.16 5.16 -8.92
CA ARG A 128 -16.99 6.41 -8.17
C ARG A 128 -18.32 7.08 -7.77
N ARG A 129 -19.45 6.59 -8.30
CA ARG A 129 -20.81 7.09 -8.03
C ARG A 129 -21.75 5.92 -7.73
N PRO A 130 -21.63 5.29 -6.54
CA PRO A 130 -22.46 4.16 -6.17
C PRO A 130 -23.91 4.60 -5.92
N HIS A 131 -24.86 3.76 -6.32
CA HIS A 131 -26.25 3.88 -5.90
C HIS A 131 -26.46 3.20 -4.54
N ARG A 132 -27.62 3.43 -3.90
CA ARG A 132 -27.94 2.91 -2.57
C ARG A 132 -27.81 1.39 -2.47
N VAL A 133 -28.18 0.66 -3.52
CA VAL A 133 -28.05 -0.81 -3.58
C VAL A 133 -26.58 -1.24 -3.49
N CYS A 134 -25.66 -0.53 -4.16
CA CYS A 134 -24.23 -0.82 -4.07
C CYS A 134 -23.71 -0.63 -2.64
N GLN A 135 -24.16 0.42 -1.94
CA GLN A 135 -23.78 0.65 -0.54
C GLN A 135 -24.24 -0.49 0.36
N GLN A 136 -25.50 -0.93 0.21
CA GLN A 136 -26.03 -2.07 0.96
C GLN A 136 -25.27 -3.36 0.66
N ALA A 137 -24.94 -3.59 -0.62
CA ALA A 137 -24.17 -4.76 -1.04
C ALA A 137 -22.77 -4.78 -0.41
N VAL A 138 -22.02 -3.67 -0.48
CA VAL A 138 -20.68 -3.58 0.13
C VAL A 138 -20.75 -3.81 1.64
N GLN A 139 -21.70 -3.18 2.33
CA GLN A 139 -21.86 -3.34 3.78
C GLN A 139 -22.24 -4.79 4.16
N ALA A 140 -23.15 -5.42 3.41
CA ALA A 140 -23.55 -6.80 3.64
C ALA A 140 -22.38 -7.77 3.37
N TRP A 141 -21.64 -7.58 2.28
CA TRP A 141 -20.50 -8.41 1.91
C TRP A 141 -19.40 -8.36 2.96
N VAL A 142 -18.98 -7.16 3.36
CA VAL A 142 -17.95 -6.99 4.40
C VAL A 142 -18.44 -7.56 5.74
N GLY A 143 -19.72 -7.43 6.06
CA GLY A 143 -20.31 -8.06 7.24
C GLY A 143 -20.21 -9.59 7.22
N GLN A 144 -20.63 -10.22 6.13
CA GLN A 144 -20.55 -11.67 5.97
C GLN A 144 -19.11 -12.17 6.04
N LEU A 145 -18.18 -11.48 5.40
CA LEU A 145 -16.76 -11.85 5.44
C LEU A 145 -16.17 -11.69 6.84
N SER A 146 -16.54 -10.63 7.57
CA SER A 146 -16.10 -10.41 8.96
C SER A 146 -16.49 -11.56 9.89
N GLU A 147 -17.69 -12.11 9.71
CA GLU A 147 -18.19 -13.23 10.52
C GLU A 147 -17.45 -14.54 10.16
N GLN A 148 -17.07 -14.71 8.89
CA GLN A 148 -16.43 -15.91 8.38
C GLN A 148 -14.90 -15.92 8.51
N SER A 149 -14.27 -14.77 8.73
CA SER A 149 -12.81 -14.64 8.74
C SER A 149 -12.17 -15.02 10.07
N ALA A 150 -12.89 -14.94 11.18
CA ALA A 150 -12.35 -15.23 12.52
C ALA A 150 -11.51 -16.52 12.65
N PRO A 151 -11.88 -17.67 12.03
CA PRO A 151 -11.06 -18.88 12.08
C PRO A 151 -9.91 -18.93 11.05
N LYS A 152 -9.90 -18.04 10.05
CA LYS A 152 -8.92 -18.03 8.94
C LYS A 152 -7.79 -17.03 9.14
N GLY A 153 -7.99 -16.05 10.01
CA GLY A 153 -7.03 -14.97 10.28
C GLY A 153 -7.70 -13.60 10.22
N GLU A 154 -6.91 -12.55 10.42
CA GLU A 154 -7.41 -11.19 10.37
C GLU A 154 -7.76 -10.80 8.92
N LEU A 155 -8.98 -10.31 8.70
CA LEU A 155 -9.44 -9.85 7.40
C LEU A 155 -9.04 -8.40 7.16
N TRP A 156 -8.45 -8.15 6.00
CA TRP A 156 -8.02 -6.85 5.51
C TRP A 156 -8.76 -6.50 4.23
N ILE A 157 -9.54 -5.43 4.26
CA ILE A 157 -10.22 -4.91 3.07
C ILE A 157 -9.25 -3.98 2.32
N VAL A 158 -8.97 -4.30 1.06
CA VAL A 158 -8.04 -3.57 0.20
C VAL A 158 -8.80 -2.79 -0.86
N SER A 159 -8.49 -1.49 -1.02
CA SER A 159 -9.09 -0.66 -2.08
C SER A 159 -8.20 0.54 -2.45
N GLY A 160 -8.60 1.33 -3.45
CA GLY A 160 -7.79 2.40 -4.05
C GLY A 160 -7.92 3.78 -3.39
N PHE A 161 -8.63 3.89 -2.26
CA PHE A 161 -8.89 5.14 -1.54
C PHE A 161 -9.60 6.24 -2.37
N ALA A 162 -10.24 5.88 -3.49
CA ALA A 162 -11.01 6.80 -4.32
C ALA A 162 -12.40 7.12 -3.72
N LYS A 163 -13.13 8.06 -4.33
CA LYS A 163 -14.55 8.27 -4.02
C LYS A 163 -15.36 7.05 -4.43
N GLY A 164 -16.53 6.87 -3.81
CA GLY A 164 -17.50 5.86 -4.21
C GLY A 164 -17.23 4.52 -3.53
N VAL A 165 -17.19 3.42 -4.29
CA VAL A 165 -17.07 2.06 -3.73
C VAL A 165 -15.83 1.90 -2.85
N ASP A 166 -14.68 2.45 -3.23
CA ASP A 166 -13.46 2.38 -2.41
C ASP A 166 -13.68 2.97 -1.01
N ARG A 167 -14.28 4.18 -0.94
CA ARG A 167 -14.65 4.80 0.34
C ARG A 167 -15.57 3.88 1.15
N LEU A 168 -16.62 3.35 0.51
CA LEU A 168 -17.60 2.48 1.18
C LEU A 168 -16.95 1.20 1.73
N ALA A 169 -15.96 0.65 1.03
CA ALA A 169 -15.21 -0.53 1.46
C ALA A 169 -14.38 -0.23 2.71
N HIS A 170 -13.64 0.89 2.69
CA HIS A 170 -12.87 1.34 3.85
C HIS A 170 -13.77 1.64 5.07
N GLU A 171 -14.87 2.37 4.87
CA GLU A 171 -15.85 2.66 5.94
C GLU A 171 -16.41 1.36 6.53
N ALA A 172 -16.87 0.43 5.69
CA ALA A 172 -17.44 -0.84 6.13
C ALA A 172 -16.46 -1.69 6.96
N ALA A 173 -15.16 -1.65 6.59
CA ALA A 173 -14.08 -2.32 7.30
C ALA A 173 -13.82 -1.68 8.67
N LEU A 174 -13.61 -0.36 8.69
CA LEU A 174 -13.32 0.40 9.91
C LEU A 174 -14.47 0.32 10.92
N ASP A 175 -15.73 0.37 10.45
CA ASP A 175 -16.91 0.25 11.32
C ASP A 175 -17.00 -1.10 12.03
N ARG A 176 -16.41 -2.15 11.45
CA ARG A 176 -16.35 -3.50 12.00
C ARG A 176 -15.04 -3.81 12.72
N GLY A 177 -14.12 -2.86 12.83
CA GLY A 177 -12.81 -3.07 13.44
C GLY A 177 -11.89 -3.99 12.63
N LEU A 178 -12.19 -4.20 11.35
CA LEU A 178 -11.34 -4.96 10.43
C LEU A 178 -10.12 -4.15 10.00
N GLY A 179 -9.14 -4.83 9.41
CA GLY A 179 -8.03 -4.15 8.77
C GLY A 179 -8.45 -3.51 7.44
N SER A 180 -7.82 -2.39 7.09
CA SER A 180 -8.07 -1.69 5.84
C SER A 180 -6.78 -1.20 5.19
N ILE A 181 -6.60 -1.44 3.89
CA ILE A 181 -5.41 -1.03 3.12
C ILE A 181 -5.84 -0.15 1.95
N ALA A 182 -5.31 1.07 1.92
CA ALA A 182 -5.50 2.06 0.88
C ALA A 182 -4.33 2.05 -0.11
N VAL A 183 -4.50 1.41 -1.26
CA VAL A 183 -3.50 1.41 -2.34
C VAL A 183 -3.57 2.72 -3.10
N LEU A 184 -2.64 3.63 -2.83
CA LEU A 184 -2.62 4.95 -3.46
C LEU A 184 -1.97 4.88 -4.85
N GLY A 185 -2.63 5.46 -5.86
CA GLY A 185 -2.02 5.75 -7.16
C GLY A 185 -1.10 6.98 -7.15
N SER A 186 -0.93 7.61 -5.99
CA SER A 186 -0.08 8.76 -5.73
C SER A 186 0.90 8.43 -4.59
N GLY A 187 1.98 9.21 -4.45
CA GLY A 187 2.85 9.09 -3.27
C GLY A 187 2.11 9.44 -1.97
N LEU A 188 2.66 8.99 -0.84
CA LEU A 188 2.07 9.17 0.51
C LEU A 188 1.89 10.65 0.92
N GLY A 189 2.47 11.60 0.18
CA GLY A 189 2.29 13.05 0.36
C GLY A 189 1.05 13.64 -0.30
N LYS A 190 0.33 12.90 -1.14
CA LYS A 190 -0.88 13.35 -1.84
C LYS A 190 -1.98 12.32 -1.63
N ALA A 191 -2.38 12.11 -0.37
CA ALA A 191 -3.35 11.09 0.01
C ALA A 191 -4.75 11.39 -0.56
N GLY A 192 -5.08 10.79 -1.69
CA GLY A 192 -6.45 10.66 -2.22
C GLY A 192 -7.25 11.96 -2.43
N PRO A 193 -8.54 11.85 -2.76
CA PRO A 193 -9.43 13.00 -2.79
C PRO A 193 -9.63 13.52 -1.35
N ARG A 194 -9.62 14.86 -1.18
CA ARG A 194 -9.84 15.53 0.12
C ARG A 194 -11.05 15.02 0.89
N SER A 195 -12.07 14.53 0.20
CA SER A 195 -13.30 13.99 0.78
C SER A 195 -13.15 12.68 1.54
N ASN A 196 -12.02 11.96 1.42
CA ASN A 196 -11.79 10.69 2.11
C ASN A 196 -10.81 10.83 3.28
N LEU A 197 -10.28 12.03 3.51
CA LEU A 197 -9.28 12.27 4.53
C LEU A 197 -9.82 12.12 5.96
N ASP A 198 -11.14 12.24 6.13
CA ASP A 198 -11.84 11.96 7.37
C ASP A 198 -11.68 10.49 7.83
N LEU A 199 -11.52 9.55 6.90
CA LEU A 199 -11.31 8.14 7.22
C LEU A 199 -9.99 7.89 7.96
N LEU A 200 -8.98 8.72 7.75
CA LEU A 200 -7.70 8.60 8.46
C LEU A 200 -7.87 8.92 9.96
N GLY A 201 -8.68 9.94 10.26
CA GLY A 201 -9.05 10.26 11.64
C GLY A 201 -9.91 9.17 12.27
N LEU A 202 -10.84 8.59 11.50
CA LEU A 202 -11.68 7.47 11.93
C LEU A 202 -10.83 6.24 12.29
N ALA A 203 -9.86 5.90 11.45
CA ALA A 203 -8.94 4.78 11.67
C ALA A 203 -8.16 4.96 12.99
N ALA A 204 -7.63 6.16 13.22
CA ALA A 204 -6.89 6.49 14.44
C ALA A 204 -7.75 6.42 15.72
N GLN A 205 -9.06 6.73 15.62
CA GLN A 205 -9.99 6.67 16.76
C GLN A 205 -10.45 5.25 17.09
N LYS A 206 -10.70 4.43 16.06
CA LYS A 206 -11.28 3.09 16.21
C LYS A 206 -10.23 1.98 16.46
N ASP A 207 -8.94 2.33 16.48
CA ASP A 207 -7.82 1.37 16.44
C ASP A 207 -7.99 0.31 15.32
N ALA A 208 -8.67 0.73 14.25
CA ALA A 208 -8.85 -0.03 13.04
C ALA A 208 -7.76 0.43 12.08
N PRO A 209 -6.83 -0.45 11.67
CA PRO A 209 -5.66 -0.02 10.93
C PRO A 209 -6.09 0.40 9.53
N LEU A 210 -5.66 1.60 9.14
CA LEU A 210 -5.64 2.03 7.75
C LEU A 210 -4.17 2.20 7.36
N LEU A 211 -3.77 1.45 6.33
CA LEU A 211 -2.41 1.37 5.81
C LEU A 211 -2.30 2.06 4.44
#